data_AF-A0A661B6Z1-F1
#
_entry.id   AF-A0A661B6Z1-F1
#
_cell.length_a   1.000
_cell.length_b   1.000
_cell.length_c   1.000
_cell.angle_alpha   90.00
_cell.angle_beta   90.00
_cell.angle_gamma   90.00
#
_symmetry.space_group_name_H-M   'P 1'
#
loop_
_entity.id
_entity.type
_entity.pdbx_description
1 polymer ?
#
loop_
_entity_poly.entity_id
_entity_poly.type
_entity_poly.pdbx_seq_one_letter_code
_entity_poly.pdbx_strand_id
1 'polypeptide(L)'
;MGRYTGPVCRLCRRENEKLYLKGERCFTDKCAFNRRPTLPGQRGKFGQPARRKQKDYGIRLREKQKMRTIYGIMERQFKRYFSKAIMMPGNTGENFLQLLESRLDSVVYHLGFAPSRIAARQ
;
A
#
# COMPACT_ATOMS: atom_id res chain seq x y z
N MET A 1 -11.17 -15.26 5.15
CA MET A 1 -10.71 -14.07 4.37
C MET A 1 -9.19 -14.03 4.38
N GLY A 2 -8.52 -14.10 3.23
CA GLY A 2 -7.06 -14.04 3.17
C GLY A 2 -6.51 -12.62 3.33
N ARG A 3 -5.29 -12.49 3.86
CA ARG A 3 -4.48 -11.26 3.86
C ARG A 3 -3.08 -11.54 3.32
N TYR A 4 -2.36 -10.50 2.91
CA TYR A 4 -0.94 -10.65 2.57
C TYR A 4 -0.12 -10.86 3.84
N THR A 5 0.50 -12.03 3.99
CA THR A 5 1.36 -12.40 5.14
C THR A 5 2.86 -12.40 4.81
N GLY A 6 3.21 -12.04 3.57
CA GLY A 6 4.58 -12.04 3.10
C GLY A 6 5.43 -10.85 3.59
N PRO A 7 6.66 -10.71 3.08
CA PRO A 7 7.58 -9.65 3.49
C PRO A 7 7.11 -8.25 3.05
N VAL A 8 6.49 -7.50 3.97
CA VAL A 8 5.90 -6.17 3.68
C VAL A 8 6.90 -5.08 3.26
N CYS A 9 8.13 -5.08 3.80
CA CYS A 9 9.14 -4.08 3.40
C CYS A 9 9.59 -4.23 1.93
N ARG A 10 9.38 -5.42 1.33
CA ARG A 10 9.60 -5.64 -0.10
C ARG A 10 8.62 -4.82 -0.94
N LEU A 11 7.39 -4.63 -0.44
CA LEU A 11 6.36 -3.85 -1.11
C LEU A 11 6.69 -2.36 -1.11
N CYS A 12 7.14 -1.80 0.02
CA CYS A 12 7.61 -0.40 0.08
C CYS A 12 8.73 -0.12 -0.95
N ARG A 13 9.70 -1.03 -1.04
CA ARG A 13 10.78 -0.93 -2.04
C ARG A 13 10.30 -1.11 -3.48
N ARG A 14 9.20 -1.84 -3.70
CA ARG A 14 8.63 -2.02 -5.04
C ARG A 14 7.87 -0.77 -5.51
N GLU A 15 7.15 -0.13 -4.59
CA GLU A 15 6.41 1.11 -4.86
C GLU A 15 7.28 2.36 -4.73
N ASN A 16 8.57 2.19 -4.39
CA ASN A 16 9.55 3.27 -4.26
C ASN A 16 9.15 4.38 -3.27
N GLU A 17 8.33 4.04 -2.27
CA GLU A 17 7.76 4.97 -1.31
C GLU A 17 7.60 4.29 0.07
N LYS A 18 7.66 5.06 1.15
CA LYS A 18 7.44 4.54 2.52
C LYS A 18 5.94 4.37 2.78
N LEU A 19 5.50 3.11 2.87
CA LEU A 19 4.09 2.75 3.13
C LEU A 19 3.75 2.51 4.62
N TYR A 20 4.70 2.71 5.54
CA TYR A 20 4.51 2.59 7.00
C TYR A 20 3.85 1.29 7.52
N LEU A 21 4.06 0.16 6.84
CA LEU A 21 3.40 -1.12 7.14
C LEU A 21 3.89 -1.84 8.41
N LYS A 22 4.97 -1.36 9.07
CA LYS A 22 5.58 -2.02 10.26
C LYS A 22 5.58 -1.13 11.51
N GLY A 23 4.80 -0.05 11.55
CA GLY A 23 4.76 0.86 12.70
C GLY A 23 6.12 1.48 13.01
N GLU A 24 6.54 1.44 14.27
CA GLU A 24 7.76 2.05 14.81
C GLU A 24 9.02 1.77 13.97
N ARG A 25 9.19 0.53 13.51
CA ARG A 25 10.37 0.15 12.71
C ARG A 25 10.49 0.96 11.42
N CYS A 26 9.38 1.43 10.84
CA CYS A 26 9.38 2.24 9.63
C CYS A 26 9.95 3.65 9.84
N PHE A 27 9.93 4.16 11.07
CA PHE A 27 10.50 5.47 11.42
C PHE A 27 12.00 5.40 11.73
N THR A 28 12.51 4.23 12.08
CA THR A 28 13.95 4.03 12.35
C THR A 28 14.80 3.81 11.09
N ASP A 29 16.12 3.99 11.21
CA ASP A 29 17.11 3.64 10.17
C ASP A 29 17.26 2.14 9.90
N LYS A 30 16.57 1.31 10.70
CA LYS A 30 16.44 -0.14 10.45
C LYS A 30 15.40 -0.44 9.37
N CYS A 31 14.72 0.56 8.83
CA CYS A 31 13.80 0.42 7.72
C CYS A 31 14.54 -0.03 6.45
N ALA A 32 14.03 -1.10 5.80
CA ALA A 32 14.66 -1.65 4.61
C ALA A 32 14.67 -0.67 3.41
N PHE A 33 13.74 0.29 3.41
CA PHE A 33 13.70 1.35 2.40
C PHE A 33 14.88 2.31 2.55
N ASN A 34 15.16 2.79 3.76
CA ASN A 34 16.33 3.66 4.03
C ASN A 34 17.65 2.95 3.68
N ARG A 35 17.79 1.68 4.10
CA ARG A 35 19.04 0.92 3.87
C ARG A 35 19.25 0.50 2.42
N ARG A 36 18.16 0.27 1.67
CA ARG A 36 18.20 -0.29 0.32
C ARG A 36 17.05 0.31 -0.51
N PRO A 37 17.18 1.55 -1.01
CA PRO A 37 16.12 2.23 -1.77
C PRO A 37 15.96 1.73 -3.21
N THR A 38 16.52 0.57 -3.56
CA THR A 38 16.37 -0.01 -4.90
C THR A 38 15.18 -0.96 -4.99
N LEU A 39 14.68 -1.18 -6.20
CA LEU A 39 13.64 -2.19 -6.47
C LEU A 39 14.05 -3.58 -5.93
N PRO A 40 13.11 -4.38 -5.42
CA PRO A 40 13.41 -5.73 -4.97
C PRO A 40 13.71 -6.67 -6.14
N GLY A 41 14.62 -7.64 -5.92
CA GLY A 41 15.03 -8.65 -6.90
C GLY A 41 16.42 -8.42 -7.48
N GLN A 42 16.94 -9.39 -8.23
CA GLN A 42 18.30 -9.38 -8.78
C GLN A 42 18.54 -8.20 -9.72
N ARG A 43 17.57 -7.90 -10.60
CA ARG A 43 17.62 -6.74 -11.52
C ARG A 43 17.68 -5.39 -10.79
N GLY A 44 17.21 -5.30 -9.54
CA GLY A 44 17.34 -4.09 -8.73
C GLY A 44 18.72 -3.87 -8.12
N LYS A 45 19.60 -4.89 -8.12
CA LYS A 45 20.97 -4.80 -7.58
C LYS A 45 22.00 -4.38 -8.63
N PHE A 46 21.81 -4.73 -9.90
CA PHE A 46 22.76 -4.47 -10.99
C PHE A 46 22.55 -3.12 -11.70
N GLY A 47 22.02 -2.10 -11.00
CA GLY A 47 21.97 -0.73 -11.49
C GLY A 47 21.01 -0.43 -12.66
N GLN A 48 20.29 -1.40 -13.23
CA GLN A 48 19.37 -1.16 -14.35
C GLN A 48 18.02 -1.87 -14.16
N PRO A 49 16.88 -1.15 -14.30
CA PRO A 49 16.69 -0.01 -15.19
C PRO A 49 16.15 1.21 -14.41
N ALA A 50 17.01 2.13 -13.98
CA ALA A 50 16.52 3.45 -13.63
C ALA A 50 15.94 4.07 -14.92
N ARG A 51 14.60 4.15 -14.98
CA ARG A 51 13.82 4.86 -16.01
C ARG A 51 13.68 4.18 -17.38
N ARG A 52 13.24 2.91 -17.45
CA ARG A 52 12.38 2.58 -18.60
C ARG A 52 11.10 3.41 -18.46
N LYS A 53 10.83 4.28 -19.43
CA LYS A 53 9.62 5.10 -19.47
C LYS A 53 8.42 4.19 -19.20
N GLN A 54 7.74 4.43 -18.09
CA GLN A 54 6.56 3.63 -17.76
C GLN A 54 5.47 3.97 -18.75
N LYS A 55 4.78 2.94 -19.25
CA LYS A 55 3.53 3.13 -19.99
C LYS A 55 2.47 3.67 -19.04
N ASP A 56 1.48 4.39 -19.54
CA ASP A 56 0.40 4.95 -18.74
C ASP A 56 -0.33 3.90 -17.90
N TYR A 57 -0.55 2.70 -18.48
CA TYR A 57 -1.08 1.57 -17.75
C TYR A 57 -0.20 1.16 -16.55
N GLY A 58 1.12 1.20 -16.70
CA GLY A 58 2.06 0.87 -15.64
C GLY A 58 1.97 1.84 -14.47
N ILE A 59 1.81 3.13 -14.76
CA ILE A 59 1.63 4.18 -13.75
C ILE A 59 0.32 3.95 -12.99
N ARG A 60 -0.80 3.78 -13.71
CA ARG A 60 -2.12 3.50 -13.09
C ARG A 60 -2.13 2.22 -12.27
N LEU A 61 -1.47 1.17 -12.77
CA LEU A 61 -1.34 -0.10 -12.06
C LEU A 61 -0.57 0.08 -10.76
N ARG A 62 0.55 0.82 -10.76
CA ARG A 62 1.35 1.09 -9.57
C ARG A 62 0.55 1.84 -8.51
N GLU A 63 -0.15 2.90 -8.90
CA GLU A 63 -0.97 3.67 -7.97
C GLU A 63 -2.09 2.83 -7.34
N LYS A 64 -2.75 1.99 -8.13
CA LYS A 64 -3.73 1.03 -7.61
C LYS A 64 -3.09 0.05 -6.61
N GLN A 65 -1.93 -0.51 -6.95
CA GLN A 65 -1.23 -1.47 -6.08
C GLN A 65 -0.71 -0.82 -4.79
N LYS A 66 -0.29 0.45 -4.86
CA LYS A 66 0.13 1.26 -3.71
C LYS A 66 -1.02 1.40 -2.72
N MET A 67 -2.17 1.92 -3.18
CA MET A 67 -3.36 2.07 -2.36
C MET A 67 -3.79 0.74 -1.74
N ARG A 68 -3.89 -0.33 -2.54
CA ARG A 68 -4.23 -1.66 -2.05
C ARG A 68 -3.30 -2.15 -0.94
N THR A 69 -2.00 -1.87 -1.09
CA THR A 69 -0.97 -2.28 -0.13
C THR A 69 -1.07 -1.50 1.17
N ILE A 70 -1.31 -0.18 1.11
CA ILE A 70 -1.45 0.69 2.29
C ILE A 70 -2.58 0.19 3.18
N TYR A 71 -3.75 -0.11 2.61
CA TYR A 71 -4.91 -0.59 3.35
C TYR A 71 -4.87 -2.10 3.63
N GLY A 72 -3.89 -2.84 3.10
CA GLY A 72 -3.71 -4.27 3.38
C GLY A 72 -4.85 -5.19 2.91
N ILE A 73 -5.64 -4.76 1.91
CA ILE A 73 -6.81 -5.50 1.43
C ILE A 73 -6.54 -6.32 0.16
N MET A 74 -7.34 -7.36 -0.05
CA MET A 74 -7.29 -8.17 -1.28
C MET A 74 -7.88 -7.42 -2.47
N GLU A 75 -7.37 -7.70 -3.68
CA GLU A 75 -7.81 -7.05 -4.92
C GLU A 75 -9.32 -7.16 -5.16
N ARG A 76 -9.92 -8.32 -4.85
CA ARG A 76 -11.38 -8.53 -4.95
C ARG A 76 -12.16 -7.59 -4.03
N GLN A 77 -11.66 -7.35 -2.82
CA GLN A 77 -12.29 -6.44 -1.86
C GLN A 77 -12.08 -4.98 -2.27
N PHE A 78 -10.87 -4.63 -2.72
CA PHE A 78 -10.55 -3.30 -3.26
C PHE A 78 -11.47 -2.94 -4.44
N LYS A 79 -11.65 -3.85 -5.41
CA LYS A 79 -12.56 -3.64 -6.54
C LYS A 79 -14.01 -3.42 -6.10
N ARG A 80 -14.48 -4.16 -5.10
CA ARG A 80 -15.84 -3.99 -4.55
C ARG A 80 -16.03 -2.60 -3.94
N TYR A 81 -15.06 -2.09 -3.18
CA TYR A 81 -15.13 -0.73 -2.64
C TYR A 81 -15.15 0.31 -3.75
N PHE A 82 -14.34 0.13 -4.80
CA PHE A 82 -14.33 1.04 -5.93
C PHE A 82 -15.65 1.04 -6.70
N SER A 83 -16.25 -0.14 -6.93
CA SER A 83 -17.59 -0.25 -7.54
C SER A 83 -18.67 0.43 -6.70
N LYS A 84 -18.58 0.33 -5.37
CA LYS A 84 -19.48 1.07 -4.46
C LYS A 84 -19.28 2.58 -4.56
N ALA A 85 -18.03 3.04 -4.58
CA ALA A 85 -17.69 4.46 -4.68
C ALA A 85 -18.24 5.11 -5.97
N ILE A 86 -18.26 4.37 -7.09
CA ILE A 86 -18.82 4.85 -8.36
C ILE A 86 -20.34 5.07 -8.28
N MET A 87 -21.04 4.26 -7.48
CA MET A 87 -22.50 4.35 -7.31
C MET A 87 -22.91 5.46 -6.33
N MET A 88 -21.97 5.99 -5.55
CA MET A 88 -22.24 7.06 -4.60
C MET A 88 -22.25 8.43 -5.30
N PRO A 89 -23.15 9.35 -4.92
CA PRO A 89 -23.12 10.71 -5.44
C PRO A 89 -21.83 11.44 -5.04
N GLY A 90 -21.38 12.39 -5.86
CA GLY A 90 -20.19 13.19 -5.60
C GLY A 90 -18.92 12.66 -6.29
N ASN A 91 -17.75 13.05 -5.76
CA ASN A 91 -16.46 12.69 -6.34
C ASN A 91 -16.09 11.23 -6.00
N THR A 92 -16.04 10.36 -7.02
CA THR A 92 -15.69 8.94 -6.89
C THR A 92 -14.36 8.70 -6.15
N GLY A 93 -13.37 9.57 -6.34
CA GLY A 93 -12.06 9.43 -5.69
C GLY A 93 -12.14 9.64 -4.18
N GLU A 94 -12.86 10.67 -3.75
CA GLU A 94 -13.08 10.99 -2.34
C GLU A 94 -13.95 9.92 -1.68
N ASN A 95 -15.06 9.54 -2.32
CA ASN A 95 -15.94 8.47 -1.85
C ASN A 95 -15.16 7.16 -1.65
N PHE A 96 -14.26 6.83 -2.58
CA PHE A 96 -13.43 5.64 -2.46
C PHE A 96 -12.47 5.70 -1.27
N LEU A 97 -11.82 6.83 -1.04
CA LEU A 97 -10.94 7.02 0.11
C LEU A 97 -11.71 6.98 1.43
N GLN A 98 -12.87 7.63 1.49
CA GLN A 98 -13.76 7.60 2.66
C GLN A 98 -14.19 6.16 2.99
N LEU A 99 -14.55 5.35 1.99
CA LEU A 99 -14.89 3.93 2.18
C LEU A 99 -13.72 3.08 2.69
N LEU A 100 -12.47 3.44 2.36
CA LEU A 100 -11.28 2.75 2.84
C LEU A 100 -10.88 3.20 4.26
N GLU A 101 -11.06 4.47 4.59
CA GLU A 101 -10.75 5.00 5.92
C GLU A 101 -11.82 4.68 6.97
N SER A 102 -13.07 4.51 6.55
CA SER A 102 -14.19 4.11 7.44
C SER A 102 -14.14 2.64 7.87
N ARG A 103 -13.19 1.84 7.37
CA ARG A 103 -13.04 0.44 7.79
C ARG A 103 -12.58 0.38 9.24
N LEU A 104 -13.13 -0.55 10.02
CA LEU A 104 -12.80 -0.72 11.44
C LEU A 104 -11.29 -0.88 11.69
N ASP A 105 -10.57 -1.63 10.85
CA ASP A 105 -9.11 -1.79 10.97
C ASP A 105 -8.33 -0.50 10.70
N SER A 106 -8.80 0.34 9.77
CA SER A 106 -8.25 1.68 9.54
C SER A 106 -8.54 2.61 10.72
N VAL A 107 -9.77 2.59 11.26
CA VAL A 107 -10.15 3.41 12.42
C VAL A 107 -9.32 3.05 13.66
N VAL A 108 -9.19 1.75 13.98
CA VAL A 108 -8.36 1.28 15.10
C VAL A 108 -6.89 1.70 14.93
N TYR A 109 -6.37 1.66 13.71
CA TYR A 109 -5.02 2.16 13.41
C TYR A 109 -4.90 3.67 13.61
N HIS A 110 -5.88 4.48 13.16
CA HIS A 110 -5.87 5.94 13.33
C HIS A 110 -6.06 6.38 14.77
N LEU A 111 -6.82 5.63 15.58
CA LEU A 111 -6.95 5.84 17.01
C LEU A 111 -5.66 5.50 17.79
N GLY A 112 -4.63 4.97 17.12
CA GLY A 112 -3.35 4.62 17.75
C GLY A 112 -3.40 3.35 18.60
N PHE A 113 -4.50 2.59 18.57
CA PHE A 113 -4.66 1.35 19.33
C PHE A 113 -3.81 0.20 18.79
N ALA A 114 -3.31 0.33 17.56
CA ALA A 114 -2.41 -0.63 16.96
C ALA A 114 -1.28 0.06 16.17
N PRO A 115 -0.04 -0.46 16.20
CA PRO A 115 1.11 0.18 15.54
C PRO A 115 1.05 0.08 14.01
N SER A 116 0.19 -0.76 13.44
CA SER A 116 0.00 -0.89 11.98
C SER A 116 -1.40 -1.41 11.67
N ARG A 117 -1.91 -1.15 10.46
CA ARG A 117 -3.19 -1.69 9.98
C ARG A 117 -3.25 -3.23 10.00
N ILE A 118 -2.09 -3.90 9.83
CA ILE A 118 -2.02 -5.37 9.89
C ILE A 118 -2.24 -5.87 11.33
N ALA A 119 -1.68 -5.16 12.31
CA ALA A 119 -1.90 -5.43 13.73
C ALA A 119 -3.32 -5.07 14.17
N ALA A 120 -3.86 -3.94 13.68
CA ALA A 120 -5.23 -3.50 13.97
C ALA A 120 -6.31 -4.50 13.54
N ARG A 121 -6.00 -5.34 12.54
CA ARG A 121 -6.91 -6.36 12.00
C ARG A 121 -6.79 -7.73 12.69
N GLN A 122 -5.68 -7.97 13.39
CA GLN A 122 -5.37 -9.29 13.97
C GLN A 122 -6.37 -9.66 15.06
#